data_AF-A0A932A919-F1
#
_entry.id   AF-A0A932A919-F1
#
_cell.length_a   1.000
_cell.length_b   1.000
_cell.length_c   1.000
_cell.angle_alpha   90.00
_cell.angle_beta   90.00
_cell.angle_gamma   90.00
#
_symmetry.space_group_name_H-M   'P 1'
#
loop_
_entity.id
_entity.type
_entity.pdbx_description
1 polymer ?
#
loop_
_entity_poly.entity_id
_entity_poly.type
_entity_poly.pdbx_seq_one_letter_code
_entity_poly.pdbx_strand_id
1 'polypeptide(L)'
;MSSETAIRGLAGFGILVLVPLALRLEEAAGDRLSEWATRLVLPAGLLAVAAELADRPVAAVLALPWCAVAAVRAVAGAGRAFAWRERQLHLLCTAAAGLYWLVAAGWLVLSAARIAVPGVPPIIVLLTSVHFHFTGYLSLVLTVEAGRRLGDDPGWTRRLYQTAAATIVFAMPMVAAGFVLWPPLQVLGAVPLVLAEIAIAFILAFEAVEPRSALARWLLWISAFSSVAPMVLGAMFVTRVLFGAPPISLAQMVLMHGVVNAFGFLGCALLGCNLAARDGSVLHSH
;
A
#
# COMPACT_ATOMS: atom_id res chain seq x y z
N MET A 1 -10.16 -19.25 14.06
CA MET A 1 -9.02 -18.86 13.19
C MET A 1 -7.98 -18.18 14.07
N SER A 2 -6.72 -18.62 14.08
CA SER A 2 -5.68 -17.91 14.84
C SER A 2 -5.33 -16.59 14.17
N SER A 3 -4.84 -15.60 14.93
CA SER A 3 -4.41 -14.30 14.37
C SER A 3 -3.33 -14.46 13.31
N GLU A 4 -2.49 -15.48 13.45
CA GLU A 4 -1.44 -15.79 12.48
C GLU A 4 -2.01 -16.26 11.14
N THR A 5 -3.01 -17.15 11.13
CA THR A 5 -3.69 -17.57 9.89
C THR A 5 -4.33 -16.38 9.18
N ALA A 6 -4.94 -15.45 9.93
CA ALA A 6 -5.52 -14.25 9.36
C ALA A 6 -4.47 -13.35 8.71
N ILE A 7 -3.33 -13.11 9.38
CA ILE A 7 -2.23 -12.28 8.84
C ILE A 7 -1.64 -12.92 7.58
N ARG A 8 -1.40 -14.24 7.59
CA ARG A 8 -0.91 -14.97 6.40
C ARG A 8 -1.88 -14.88 5.23
N GLY A 9 -3.20 -15.00 5.50
CA GLY A 9 -4.24 -14.82 4.49
C GLY A 9 -4.24 -13.41 3.90
N LEU A 10 -4.11 -12.38 4.74
CA LEU A 10 -4.00 -10.99 4.30
C LEU A 10 -2.73 -10.74 3.48
N ALA A 11 -1.58 -11.30 3.91
CA ALA A 11 -0.33 -11.23 3.17
C ALA A 11 -0.49 -11.85 1.77
N GLY A 12 -1.04 -13.07 1.70
CA GLY A 12 -1.31 -13.76 0.43
C GLY A 12 -2.25 -12.98 -0.48
N PHE A 13 -3.33 -12.41 0.07
CA PHE A 13 -4.25 -11.56 -0.70
C PHE A 13 -3.57 -10.29 -1.23
N GLY A 14 -2.75 -9.63 -0.40
CA GLY A 14 -1.95 -8.49 -0.83
C GLY A 14 -1.01 -8.84 -1.99
N ILE A 15 -0.25 -9.92 -1.84
CA ILE A 15 0.79 -10.37 -2.79
C ILE A 15 0.17 -10.85 -4.11
N LEU A 16 -0.90 -11.65 -4.05
CA LEU A 16 -1.46 -12.32 -5.24
C LEU A 16 -2.56 -11.52 -5.94
N VAL A 17 -3.18 -10.55 -5.26
CA VAL A 17 -4.34 -9.82 -5.80
C VAL A 17 -4.06 -8.32 -5.83
N LEU A 18 -3.80 -7.70 -4.68
CA LEU A 18 -3.77 -6.24 -4.60
C LEU A 18 -2.55 -5.63 -5.29
N VAL A 19 -1.36 -6.19 -5.08
CA VAL A 19 -0.12 -5.71 -5.71
C VAL A 19 -0.17 -5.84 -7.24
N PRO A 20 -0.59 -6.98 -7.83
CA PRO A 20 -0.81 -7.07 -9.27
C PRO A 20 -1.84 -6.05 -9.79
N LEU A 21 -2.93 -5.80 -9.06
CA LEU A 21 -3.91 -4.77 -9.45
C LEU A 21 -3.34 -3.36 -9.40
N ALA A 22 -2.49 -3.06 -8.41
CA ALA A 22 -1.80 -1.77 -8.29
C ALA A 22 -0.79 -1.56 -9.43
N LEU A 23 0.02 -2.57 -9.76
CA LEU A 23 0.95 -2.50 -10.88
C LEU A 23 0.26 -2.18 -12.20
N ARG A 24 -0.93 -2.73 -12.46
CA ARG A 24 -1.69 -2.44 -13.67
C ARG A 24 -2.11 -0.97 -13.79
N LEU A 25 -2.26 -0.26 -12.66
CA LEU A 25 -2.49 1.18 -12.67
C LEU A 25 -1.19 1.96 -12.96
N GLU A 26 -0.05 1.46 -12.51
CA GLU A 26 1.26 2.06 -12.76
C GLU A 26 1.79 1.80 -14.19
N GLU A 27 1.41 0.68 -14.81
CA GLU A 27 1.84 0.28 -16.15
C GLU A 27 1.45 1.24 -17.28
N ALA A 28 0.44 2.07 -17.07
CA ALA A 28 0.06 3.10 -18.02
C ALA A 28 1.20 4.09 -18.37
N ALA A 29 2.35 4.03 -17.67
CA ALA A 29 3.54 4.86 -17.90
C ALA A 29 4.58 4.30 -18.90
N GLY A 30 4.41 3.12 -19.49
CA GLY A 30 5.05 2.75 -20.78
C GLY A 30 6.57 2.46 -20.83
N ASP A 31 7.24 2.06 -19.73
CA ASP A 31 8.65 1.63 -19.78
C ASP A 31 8.86 0.10 -19.74
N ARG A 32 9.97 -0.40 -20.32
CA ARG A 32 10.26 -1.85 -20.41
C ARG A 32 10.38 -2.52 -19.04
N LEU A 33 10.91 -1.83 -18.04
CA LEU A 33 11.07 -2.36 -16.69
C LEU A 33 9.72 -2.61 -16.01
N SER A 34 8.74 -1.75 -16.30
CA SER A 34 7.34 -1.90 -15.90
C SER A 34 6.73 -3.18 -16.46
N GLU A 35 6.91 -3.44 -17.76
CA GLU A 35 6.37 -4.66 -18.40
C GLU A 35 6.95 -5.94 -17.81
N TRP A 36 8.27 -5.95 -17.56
CA TRP A 36 8.92 -7.09 -16.90
C TRP A 36 8.38 -7.31 -15.49
N ALA A 37 8.24 -6.25 -14.70
CA ALA A 37 7.73 -6.33 -13.34
C ALA A 37 6.33 -6.96 -13.31
N THR A 38 5.42 -6.55 -14.20
CA THR A 38 4.06 -7.09 -14.24
C THR A 38 3.99 -8.52 -14.74
N ARG A 39 4.84 -8.92 -15.70
CA ARG A 39 4.89 -10.32 -16.14
C ARG A 39 5.39 -11.25 -15.04
N LEU A 40 6.34 -10.77 -14.23
CA LEU A 40 6.98 -11.56 -13.18
C LEU A 40 6.26 -11.49 -11.83
N VAL A 41 5.37 -10.50 -11.61
CA VAL A 41 4.73 -10.30 -10.29
C VAL A 41 3.95 -11.53 -9.83
N LEU A 42 3.16 -12.17 -10.70
CA LEU A 42 2.34 -13.32 -10.30
C LEU A 42 3.18 -14.57 -10.03
N PRO A 43 4.12 -14.98 -10.92
CA PRO A 43 5.04 -16.06 -10.61
C PRO A 43 5.83 -15.81 -9.32
N ALA A 44 6.39 -14.61 -9.15
CA ALA A 44 7.14 -14.25 -7.95
C ALA A 44 6.26 -14.26 -6.68
N GLY A 45 5.01 -13.79 -6.79
CA GLY A 45 4.04 -13.78 -5.70
C GLY A 45 3.62 -15.19 -5.29
N LEU A 46 3.43 -16.09 -6.25
CA LEU A 46 3.13 -17.50 -5.98
C LEU A 46 4.29 -18.17 -5.21
N LEU A 47 5.53 -17.92 -5.62
CA LEU A 47 6.71 -18.42 -4.90
C LEU A 47 6.79 -17.82 -3.49
N ALA A 48 6.52 -16.54 -3.32
CA ALA A 48 6.52 -15.88 -2.02
C ALA A 48 5.43 -16.41 -1.07
N VAL A 49 4.24 -16.73 -1.57
CA VAL A 49 3.21 -17.40 -0.76
C VAL A 49 3.56 -18.85 -0.47
N ALA A 50 4.16 -19.57 -1.43
CA ALA A 50 4.63 -20.94 -1.22
C ALA A 50 5.77 -21.02 -0.20
N ALA A 51 6.58 -19.97 -0.05
CA ALA A 51 7.63 -19.87 0.96
C ALA A 51 7.11 -20.10 2.39
N GLU A 52 5.86 -19.72 2.66
CA GLU A 52 5.23 -19.91 3.98
C GLU A 52 4.99 -21.38 4.34
N LEU A 53 4.99 -22.27 3.34
CA LEU A 53 4.83 -23.71 3.51
C LEU A 53 6.16 -24.48 3.52
N ALA A 54 7.27 -23.79 3.24
CA ALA A 54 8.57 -24.42 3.05
C ALA A 54 9.45 -24.38 4.32
N ASP A 55 10.48 -25.23 4.33
CA ASP A 55 11.54 -25.18 5.34
C ASP A 55 12.41 -23.92 5.19
N ARG A 56 13.05 -23.48 6.29
CA ARG A 56 13.78 -22.19 6.38
C ARG A 56 14.66 -21.86 5.16
N PRO A 57 15.60 -22.71 4.72
CA PRO A 57 16.49 -22.34 3.62
C PRO A 57 15.72 -22.20 2.28
N VAL A 58 14.73 -23.06 2.06
CA VAL A 58 13.90 -23.05 0.85
C VAL A 58 12.95 -21.85 0.86
N ALA A 59 12.32 -21.56 2.00
CA ALA A 59 11.43 -20.43 2.20
C ALA A 59 12.12 -19.09 1.87
N ALA A 60 13.36 -18.91 2.33
CA ALA A 60 14.14 -17.72 2.01
C ALA A 60 14.33 -17.56 0.50
N VAL A 61 14.77 -18.62 -0.18
CA VAL A 61 15.01 -18.60 -1.63
C VAL A 61 13.72 -18.36 -2.42
N LEU A 62 12.60 -18.97 -2.02
CA LEU A 62 11.30 -18.79 -2.66
C LEU A 62 10.75 -17.36 -2.53
N ALA A 63 11.09 -16.64 -1.48
CA ALA A 63 10.67 -15.24 -1.29
C ALA A 63 11.56 -14.23 -2.05
N LEU A 64 12.79 -14.58 -2.43
CA LEU A 64 13.72 -13.68 -3.11
C LEU A 64 13.21 -13.13 -4.45
N PRO A 65 12.56 -13.91 -5.34
CA PRO A 65 12.00 -13.39 -6.58
C PRO A 65 11.03 -12.21 -6.37
N TRP A 66 10.21 -12.25 -5.31
CA TRP A 66 9.31 -11.15 -4.98
C TRP A 66 10.08 -9.88 -4.61
N CYS A 67 11.12 -10.01 -3.80
CA CYS A 67 12.02 -8.92 -3.44
C CYS A 67 12.75 -8.35 -4.66
N ALA A 68 13.18 -9.21 -5.60
CA ALA A 68 13.84 -8.79 -6.82
C ALA A 68 12.91 -7.94 -7.71
N VAL A 69 11.64 -8.35 -7.89
CA VAL A 69 10.65 -7.56 -8.65
C VAL A 69 10.42 -6.20 -7.98
N ALA A 70 10.26 -6.18 -6.66
CA ALA A 70 10.10 -4.94 -5.90
C ALA A 70 11.34 -4.02 -6.03
N ALA A 71 12.55 -4.59 -6.02
CA ALA A 71 13.81 -3.85 -6.20
C ALA A 71 13.91 -3.21 -7.58
N VAL A 72 13.58 -3.94 -8.65
CA VAL A 72 13.52 -3.39 -10.01
C VAL A 72 12.58 -2.19 -10.07
N ARG A 73 11.42 -2.27 -9.41
CA ARG A 73 10.48 -1.14 -9.34
C ARG A 73 10.98 0.03 -8.53
N ALA A 74 11.59 -0.21 -7.37
CA ALA A 74 12.19 0.84 -6.57
C ALA A 74 13.25 1.61 -7.36
N VAL A 75 14.14 0.90 -8.06
CA VAL A 75 15.20 1.49 -8.90
C VAL A 75 14.61 2.29 -10.06
N ALA A 76 13.62 1.74 -10.77
CA ALA A 76 12.96 2.45 -11.87
C ALA A 76 12.25 3.74 -11.39
N GLY A 77 11.54 3.67 -10.26
CA GLY A 77 10.89 4.83 -9.64
C GLY A 77 11.89 5.90 -9.21
N ALA A 78 12.96 5.50 -8.50
CA ALA A 78 14.02 6.40 -8.08
C ALA A 78 14.73 7.06 -9.28
N GLY A 79 15.08 6.28 -10.30
CA GLY A 79 15.70 6.79 -11.52
C GLY A 79 14.89 7.90 -12.19
N ARG A 80 13.55 7.72 -12.28
CA ARG A 80 12.64 8.76 -12.79
C ARG A 80 12.59 9.98 -11.88
N ALA A 81 12.54 9.81 -10.56
CA ALA A 81 12.52 10.94 -9.63
C ALA A 81 13.84 11.75 -9.65
N PHE A 82 14.99 11.11 -9.88
CA PHE A 82 16.29 11.79 -9.94
C PHE A 82 16.61 12.40 -11.31
N ALA A 83 16.14 11.80 -12.40
CA ALA A 83 16.42 12.29 -13.76
C ALA A 83 15.66 13.58 -14.11
N TRP A 84 14.54 13.86 -13.44
CA TRP A 84 13.72 15.05 -13.70
C TRP A 84 14.05 16.15 -12.68
N ARG A 85 14.41 17.35 -13.18
CA ARG A 85 14.85 18.50 -12.34
C ARG A 85 13.70 19.20 -11.60
N GLU A 86 12.45 18.90 -11.95
CA GLU A 86 11.27 19.47 -11.29
C GLU A 86 10.74 18.51 -10.22
N ARG A 87 10.55 19.01 -8.99
CA ARG A 87 9.98 18.27 -7.86
C ARG A 87 8.48 18.06 -8.05
N GLN A 88 8.09 17.23 -9.01
CA GLN A 88 6.70 16.84 -9.18
C GLN A 88 6.35 15.80 -8.10
N LEU A 89 5.37 16.13 -7.26
CA LEU A 89 4.91 15.28 -6.16
C LEU A 89 4.51 13.89 -6.63
N HIS A 90 3.94 13.78 -7.83
CA HIS A 90 3.61 12.51 -8.47
C HIS A 90 4.86 11.59 -8.61
N LEU A 91 5.99 12.12 -9.09
CA LEU A 91 7.23 11.34 -9.24
C LEU A 91 7.78 10.90 -7.88
N LEU A 92 7.68 11.76 -6.86
CA LEU A 92 8.06 11.40 -5.49
C LEU A 92 7.18 10.27 -4.95
N CYS A 93 5.86 10.35 -5.13
CA CYS A 93 4.94 9.29 -4.70
C CYS A 93 5.23 7.96 -5.41
N THR A 94 5.49 7.97 -6.73
CA THR A 94 5.86 6.77 -7.48
C THR A 94 7.18 6.17 -7.00
N ALA A 95 8.20 6.99 -6.74
CA ALA A 95 9.47 6.51 -6.21
C ALA A 95 9.31 5.93 -4.79
N ALA A 96 8.55 6.60 -3.93
CA ALA A 96 8.24 6.14 -2.59
C ALA A 96 7.41 4.84 -2.61
N ALA A 97 6.47 4.69 -3.56
CA ALA A 97 5.69 3.46 -3.72
C ALA A 97 6.62 2.26 -3.97
N GLY A 98 7.52 2.37 -4.95
CA GLY A 98 8.50 1.33 -5.25
C GLY A 98 9.40 1.01 -4.05
N LEU A 99 9.88 2.04 -3.33
CA LEU A 99 10.69 1.85 -2.13
C LEU A 99 9.92 1.14 -1.01
N TYR A 100 8.66 1.49 -0.77
CA TYR A 100 7.83 0.84 0.25
C TYR A 100 7.48 -0.59 -0.12
N TRP A 101 7.28 -0.88 -1.40
CA TRP A 101 7.17 -2.27 -1.82
C TRP A 101 8.46 -3.05 -1.58
N LEU A 102 9.63 -2.48 -1.88
CA LEU A 102 10.92 -3.12 -1.58
C LEU A 102 11.09 -3.38 -0.08
N VAL A 103 10.75 -2.41 0.78
CA VAL A 103 10.75 -2.61 2.23
C VAL A 103 9.80 -3.75 2.59
N ALA A 104 8.57 -3.75 2.09
CA ALA A 104 7.59 -4.80 2.34
C ALA A 104 8.12 -6.19 1.96
N ALA A 105 8.70 -6.32 0.77
CA ALA A 105 9.27 -7.56 0.27
C ALA A 105 10.51 -8.01 1.07
N GLY A 106 11.36 -7.07 1.52
CA GLY A 106 12.49 -7.37 2.40
C GLY A 106 12.04 -7.95 3.74
N TRP A 107 11.03 -7.35 4.38
CA TRP A 107 10.43 -7.88 5.60
C TRP A 107 9.77 -9.25 5.39
N LEU A 108 9.19 -9.51 4.22
CA LEU A 108 8.68 -10.84 3.86
C LEU A 108 9.80 -11.87 3.80
N VAL A 109 10.93 -11.55 3.17
CA VAL A 109 12.11 -12.44 3.13
C VAL A 109 12.64 -12.74 4.53
N LEU A 110 12.72 -11.73 5.41
CA LEU A 110 13.12 -11.93 6.81
C LEU A 110 12.16 -12.87 7.55
N SER A 111 10.85 -12.67 7.34
CA SER A 111 9.79 -13.53 7.90
C SER A 111 9.93 -14.98 7.40
N ALA A 112 10.03 -15.19 6.08
CA ALA A 112 10.16 -16.50 5.46
C ALA A 112 11.44 -17.23 5.90
N ALA A 113 12.56 -16.50 5.99
CA ALA A 113 13.83 -17.03 6.47
C ALA A 113 13.86 -17.26 8.00
N ARG A 114 12.82 -16.83 8.72
CA ARG A 114 12.70 -16.86 10.19
C ARG A 114 13.92 -16.22 10.87
N ILE A 115 14.43 -15.14 10.26
CA ILE A 115 15.56 -14.37 10.80
C ILE A 115 15.02 -13.52 11.95
N ALA A 116 15.61 -13.69 13.14
CA ALA A 116 15.22 -12.90 14.30
C ALA A 116 15.67 -11.45 14.13
N VAL A 117 14.73 -10.53 14.30
CA VAL A 117 15.02 -9.09 14.40
C VAL A 117 15.07 -8.74 15.88
N PRO A 118 16.19 -8.25 16.42
CA PRO A 118 16.33 -7.96 17.85
C PRO A 118 15.19 -7.06 18.37
N GLY A 119 14.54 -7.48 19.46
CA GLY A 119 13.45 -6.74 20.08
C GLY A 119 12.10 -6.76 19.35
N VAL A 120 11.99 -7.48 18.21
CA VAL A 120 10.77 -7.52 17.40
C VAL A 120 10.21 -8.96 17.38
N PRO A 121 8.98 -9.19 17.88
CA PRO A 121 8.36 -10.51 17.82
C PRO A 121 8.19 -11.00 16.36
N PRO A 122 8.31 -12.31 16.08
CA PRO A 122 8.21 -12.84 14.71
C PRO A 122 6.92 -12.44 13.97
N ILE A 123 5.79 -12.39 14.68
CA ILE A 123 4.52 -11.97 14.10
C ILE A 123 4.52 -10.50 13.65
N ILE A 124 5.29 -9.64 14.33
CA ILE A 124 5.45 -8.24 13.96
C ILE A 124 6.32 -8.12 12.70
N VAL A 125 7.33 -8.98 12.51
CA VAL A 125 8.13 -9.02 11.27
C VAL A 125 7.24 -9.24 10.04
N LEU A 126 6.35 -10.23 10.10
CA LEU A 126 5.38 -10.48 9.03
C LEU A 126 4.37 -9.32 8.90
N LEU A 127 3.86 -8.81 10.02
CA LEU A 127 2.88 -7.71 10.02
C LEU A 127 3.45 -6.43 9.42
N THR A 128 4.75 -6.17 9.61
CA THR A 128 5.46 -5.05 8.98
C THR A 128 5.49 -5.22 7.47
N SER A 129 5.77 -6.42 6.96
CA SER A 129 5.64 -6.70 5.52
C SER A 129 4.22 -6.40 5.02
N VAL A 130 3.18 -6.86 5.72
CA VAL A 130 1.79 -6.60 5.33
C VAL A 130 1.48 -5.09 5.32
N HIS A 131 1.87 -4.36 6.36
CA HIS A 131 1.65 -2.91 6.43
C HIS A 131 2.35 -2.16 5.30
N PHE A 132 3.62 -2.45 5.03
CA PHE A 132 4.35 -1.78 3.95
C PHE A 132 3.80 -2.12 2.56
N HIS A 133 3.24 -3.32 2.34
CA HIS A 133 2.48 -3.58 1.12
C HIS A 133 1.23 -2.68 1.09
N PHE A 134 0.47 -2.62 2.17
CA PHE A 134 -0.86 -2.01 2.19
C PHE A 134 -0.80 -0.49 2.33
N THR A 135 -0.50 0.02 3.52
CA THR A 135 -0.47 1.47 3.82
C THR A 135 0.76 2.16 3.21
N GLY A 136 1.79 1.39 2.86
CA GLY A 136 2.95 1.89 2.14
C GLY A 136 2.72 1.95 0.63
N TYR A 137 2.90 0.81 -0.04
CA TYR A 137 2.87 0.72 -1.50
C TYR A 137 1.49 1.02 -2.10
N LEU A 138 0.44 0.27 -1.70
CA LEU A 138 -0.88 0.39 -2.34
C LEU A 138 -1.50 1.79 -2.14
N SER A 139 -1.38 2.36 -0.94
CA SER A 139 -1.85 3.73 -0.67
C SER A 139 -1.16 4.78 -1.56
N LEU A 140 0.15 4.63 -1.82
CA LEU A 140 0.87 5.55 -2.71
C LEU A 140 0.50 5.35 -4.18
N VAL A 141 0.22 4.12 -4.63
CA VAL A 141 -0.31 3.88 -5.98
C VAL A 141 -1.68 4.54 -6.17
N LEU A 142 -2.58 4.39 -5.20
CA LEU A 142 -3.89 5.07 -5.23
C LEU A 142 -3.76 6.59 -5.17
N THR A 143 -2.78 7.10 -4.42
CA THR A 143 -2.45 8.52 -4.38
C THR A 143 -1.98 9.02 -5.74
N VAL A 144 -1.09 8.28 -6.39
CA VAL A 144 -0.62 8.59 -7.75
C VAL A 144 -1.81 8.64 -8.72
N GLU A 145 -2.71 7.66 -8.64
CA GLU A 145 -3.90 7.59 -9.48
C GLU A 145 -4.87 8.75 -9.23
N ALA A 146 -5.09 9.13 -7.98
CA ALA A 146 -5.90 10.30 -7.62
C ALA A 146 -5.33 11.59 -8.25
N GLY A 147 -4.01 11.80 -8.13
CA GLY A 147 -3.33 12.95 -8.71
C GLY A 147 -3.41 13.01 -10.23
N ARG A 148 -3.26 11.85 -10.89
CA ARG A 148 -3.35 11.74 -12.35
C ARG A 148 -4.72 12.16 -12.86
N ARG A 149 -5.80 11.77 -12.18
CA ARG A 149 -7.15 12.05 -12.66
C ARG A 149 -7.71 13.41 -12.24
N LEU A 150 -7.24 13.99 -11.14
CA LEU A 150 -7.57 15.38 -10.79
C LEU A 150 -7.05 16.39 -11.82
N GLY A 151 -6.07 16.03 -12.66
CA GLY A 151 -5.44 16.95 -13.61
C GLY A 151 -4.75 18.12 -12.90
N ASP A 152 -4.51 19.22 -13.61
CA ASP A 152 -3.74 20.36 -13.10
C ASP A 152 -4.58 21.55 -12.61
N ASP A 153 -5.87 21.35 -12.33
CA ASP A 153 -6.75 22.40 -11.81
C ASP A 153 -6.29 22.87 -10.40
N PRO A 154 -5.97 24.17 -10.19
CA PRO A 154 -5.43 24.69 -8.93
C PRO A 154 -6.46 24.86 -7.78
N GLY A 155 -7.57 24.11 -7.80
CA GLY A 155 -8.63 24.14 -6.78
C GLY A 155 -8.24 23.64 -5.37
N TRP A 156 -9.17 23.75 -4.43
CA TRP A 156 -8.99 23.30 -3.04
C TRP A 156 -8.68 21.79 -2.95
N THR A 157 -9.35 20.98 -3.79
CA THR A 157 -9.17 19.53 -3.88
C THR A 157 -7.73 19.17 -4.22
N ARG A 158 -7.09 19.94 -5.11
CA ARG A 158 -5.67 19.75 -5.49
C ARG A 158 -4.73 20.02 -4.33
N ARG A 159 -4.99 21.03 -3.50
CA ARG A 159 -4.19 21.32 -2.30
C ARG A 159 -4.36 20.24 -1.24
N LEU A 160 -5.59 19.77 -1.04
CA LEU A 160 -5.88 18.65 -0.14
C LEU A 160 -5.15 17.39 -0.62
N TYR A 161 -5.24 17.07 -1.91
CA TYR A 161 -4.48 15.99 -2.54
C TYR A 161 -2.97 16.14 -2.30
N GLN A 162 -2.38 17.29 -2.58
CA GLN A 162 -0.94 17.51 -2.40
C GLN A 162 -0.49 17.33 -0.95
N THR A 163 -1.28 17.84 -0.01
CA THR A 163 -1.02 17.69 1.43
C THR A 163 -1.12 16.23 1.85
N ALA A 164 -2.17 15.53 1.42
CA ALA A 164 -2.38 14.11 1.73
C ALA A 164 -1.27 13.24 1.11
N ALA A 165 -0.92 13.48 -0.15
CA ALA A 165 0.13 12.76 -0.86
C ALA A 165 1.51 12.92 -0.20
N ALA A 166 1.89 14.16 0.14
CA ALA A 166 3.12 14.40 0.89
C ALA A 166 3.08 13.73 2.28
N THR A 167 1.92 13.78 2.96
CA THR A 167 1.73 13.14 4.26
C THR A 167 1.93 11.63 4.17
N ILE A 168 1.34 10.94 3.20
CA ILE A 168 1.49 9.47 3.04
C ILE A 168 2.96 9.11 2.78
N VAL A 169 3.68 9.90 1.99
CA VAL A 169 5.12 9.70 1.78
C VAL A 169 5.89 9.78 3.09
N PHE A 170 5.71 10.80 3.92
CA PHE A 170 6.57 11.00 5.11
C PHE A 170 6.07 10.34 6.39
N ALA A 171 4.77 10.07 6.51
CA ALA A 171 4.18 9.52 7.72
C ALA A 171 4.71 8.13 8.05
N MET A 172 4.93 7.27 7.04
CA MET A 172 5.35 5.88 7.25
C MET A 172 6.77 5.70 7.77
N PRO A 173 7.77 6.42 7.24
CA PRO A 173 9.09 6.52 7.84
C PRO A 173 9.02 7.08 9.25
N MET A 174 8.12 8.05 9.52
CA MET A 174 7.97 8.62 10.85
C MET A 174 7.37 7.62 11.86
N VAL A 175 6.37 6.83 11.46
CA VAL A 175 5.84 5.74 12.29
C VAL A 175 6.93 4.70 12.57
N ALA A 176 7.69 4.28 11.54
CA ALA A 176 8.79 3.34 11.71
C ALA A 176 9.90 3.89 12.63
N ALA A 177 10.29 5.16 12.46
CA ALA A 177 11.24 5.85 13.32
C ALA A 177 10.75 5.90 14.78
N GLY A 178 9.45 5.99 15.01
CA GLY A 178 8.87 5.95 16.35
C GLY A 178 9.02 4.62 17.09
N PHE A 179 9.31 3.51 16.41
CA PHE A 179 9.66 2.25 17.06
C PHE A 179 11.12 2.21 17.54
N VAL A 180 12.00 3.01 16.93
CA VAL A 180 13.46 2.92 17.15
C VAL A 180 14.01 4.12 17.92
N LEU A 181 13.50 5.32 17.64
CA LEU A 181 14.07 6.58 18.11
C LEU A 181 13.22 7.22 19.22
N TRP A 182 11.94 7.49 18.95
CA TRP A 182 11.09 8.27 19.86
C TRP A 182 9.60 7.88 19.72
N PRO A 183 8.99 7.19 20.71
CA PRO A 183 7.63 6.65 20.60
C PRO A 183 6.55 7.62 20.13
N PRO A 184 6.51 8.90 20.55
CA PRO A 184 5.53 9.86 20.05
C PRO A 184 5.52 10.07 18.53
N LEU A 185 6.62 9.79 17.81
CA LEU A 185 6.63 9.81 16.34
C LEU A 185 5.62 8.83 15.73
N GLN A 186 5.29 7.73 16.43
CA GLN A 186 4.25 6.81 15.98
C GLN A 186 2.89 7.52 15.88
N VAL A 187 2.53 8.32 16.88
CA VAL A 187 1.27 9.07 16.90
C VAL A 187 1.29 10.20 15.87
N LEU A 188 2.39 10.98 15.85
CA LEU A 188 2.58 12.07 14.90
C LEU A 188 2.56 11.58 13.44
N GLY A 189 2.91 10.32 13.19
CA GLY A 189 2.90 9.74 11.85
C GLY A 189 1.56 9.09 11.52
N ALA A 190 1.04 8.25 12.42
CA ALA A 190 -0.14 7.45 12.14
C ALA A 190 -1.42 8.29 12.07
N VAL A 191 -1.58 9.33 12.90
CA VAL A 191 -2.80 10.16 12.89
C VAL A 191 -2.91 10.95 11.57
N PRO A 192 -1.89 11.68 11.11
CA PRO A 192 -1.94 12.32 9.80
C PRO A 192 -2.06 11.33 8.64
N LEU A 193 -1.41 10.15 8.73
CA LEU A 193 -1.57 9.12 7.69
C LEU A 193 -3.05 8.75 7.52
N VAL A 194 -3.72 8.41 8.62
CA VAL A 194 -5.13 8.03 8.64
C VAL A 194 -6.00 9.07 7.94
N LEU A 195 -5.79 10.35 8.25
CA LEU A 195 -6.54 11.44 7.63
C LEU A 195 -6.22 11.58 6.13
N ALA A 196 -4.96 11.40 5.77
CA ALA A 196 -4.52 11.47 4.37
C ALA A 196 -5.08 10.30 3.53
N GLU A 197 -5.10 9.08 4.06
CA GLU A 197 -5.67 7.91 3.38
C GLU A 197 -7.18 8.06 3.17
N ILE A 198 -7.91 8.55 4.17
CA ILE A 198 -9.33 8.91 4.04
C ILE A 198 -9.50 9.98 2.95
N ALA A 199 -8.70 11.06 2.98
CA ALA A 199 -8.80 12.13 2.00
C ALA A 199 -8.59 11.61 0.57
N ILE A 200 -7.58 10.78 0.32
CA ILE A 200 -7.33 10.16 -0.99
C ILE A 200 -8.50 9.26 -1.41
N ALA A 201 -9.06 8.47 -0.49
CA ALA A 201 -10.20 7.61 -0.79
C ALA A 201 -11.43 8.41 -1.24
N PHE A 202 -11.75 9.50 -0.53
CA PHE A 202 -12.87 10.37 -0.89
C PHE A 202 -12.61 11.17 -2.16
N ILE A 203 -11.39 11.65 -2.38
CA ILE A 203 -10.99 12.30 -3.64
C ILE A 203 -11.22 11.34 -4.81
N LEU A 204 -10.78 10.08 -4.71
CA LEU A 204 -11.03 9.07 -5.75
C LEU A 204 -12.52 8.81 -5.98
N ALA A 205 -13.32 8.80 -4.93
CA ALA A 205 -14.74 8.46 -5.00
C ALA A 205 -15.64 9.55 -5.60
N PHE A 206 -15.28 10.82 -5.43
CA PHE A 206 -16.17 11.95 -5.77
C PHE A 206 -15.60 12.92 -6.80
N GLU A 207 -14.27 13.06 -6.89
CA GLU A 207 -13.66 14.17 -7.62
C GLU A 207 -12.73 13.69 -8.74
N ALA A 208 -11.93 12.67 -8.45
CA ALA A 208 -10.90 12.22 -9.38
C ALA A 208 -11.43 11.20 -10.39
N VAL A 209 -12.50 10.46 -10.08
CA VAL A 209 -13.01 9.42 -10.97
C VAL A 209 -14.43 9.79 -11.40
N GLU A 210 -14.63 10.01 -12.69
CA GLU A 210 -15.95 9.98 -13.33
C GLU A 210 -16.14 8.62 -14.02
N PRO A 211 -16.47 7.55 -13.28
CA PRO A 211 -16.58 6.22 -13.86
C PRO A 211 -17.86 6.13 -14.69
N ARG A 212 -17.73 5.71 -15.95
CA ARG A 212 -18.87 5.33 -16.78
C ARG A 212 -19.52 4.04 -16.27
N SER A 213 -18.73 3.12 -15.75
CA SER A 213 -19.21 1.92 -15.06
C SER A 213 -19.80 2.22 -13.68
N ALA A 214 -21.09 1.89 -13.51
CA ALA A 214 -21.76 1.97 -12.21
C ALA A 214 -21.08 1.10 -11.14
N LEU A 215 -20.53 -0.06 -11.53
CA LEU A 215 -19.79 -0.93 -10.62
C LEU A 215 -18.51 -0.26 -10.12
N ALA A 216 -17.75 0.38 -11.02
CA ALA A 216 -16.55 1.12 -10.62
C ALA A 216 -16.89 2.25 -9.63
N ARG A 217 -17.98 2.98 -9.87
CA ARG A 217 -18.48 4.00 -8.94
C ARG A 217 -18.79 3.44 -7.55
N TRP A 218 -19.57 2.37 -7.50
CA TRP A 218 -19.95 1.73 -6.24
C TRP A 218 -18.76 1.22 -5.47
N LEU A 219 -17.78 0.60 -6.15
CA LEU A 219 -16.54 0.15 -5.52
C LEU A 219 -15.75 1.31 -4.90
N LEU A 220 -15.65 2.45 -5.59
CA LEU A 220 -14.95 3.62 -5.04
C LEU A 220 -15.69 4.23 -3.84
N TRP A 221 -17.03 4.26 -3.86
CA TRP A 221 -17.82 4.69 -2.70
C TRP A 221 -17.66 3.75 -1.52
N ILE A 222 -17.80 2.44 -1.76
CA ILE A 222 -17.56 1.41 -0.72
C ILE A 222 -16.16 1.59 -0.14
N SER A 223 -15.16 1.84 -0.99
CA SER A 223 -13.79 2.11 -0.55
C SER A 223 -13.68 3.32 0.36
N ALA A 224 -14.22 4.48 -0.06
CA ALA A 224 -14.18 5.71 0.73
C ALA A 224 -14.83 5.53 2.11
N PHE A 225 -16.06 4.99 2.16
CA PHE A 225 -16.76 4.81 3.43
C PHE A 225 -16.16 3.69 4.30
N SER A 226 -15.66 2.60 3.69
CA SER A 226 -14.99 1.52 4.42
C SER A 226 -13.65 1.94 5.01
N SER A 227 -13.01 3.00 4.49
CA SER A 227 -11.76 3.52 5.04
C SER A 227 -11.94 4.14 6.44
N VAL A 228 -13.12 4.68 6.77
CA VAL A 228 -13.30 5.48 7.99
C VAL A 228 -13.12 4.64 9.26
N ALA A 229 -13.86 3.55 9.40
CA ALA A 229 -13.85 2.75 10.64
C ALA A 229 -12.48 2.12 10.98
N PRO A 230 -11.77 1.47 10.03
CA PRO A 230 -10.42 0.97 10.25
C PRO A 230 -9.43 2.07 10.65
N MET A 231 -9.54 3.25 10.04
CA MET A 231 -8.61 4.34 10.30
C MET A 231 -8.85 4.96 11.68
N VAL A 232 -10.10 5.05 12.14
CA VAL A 232 -10.43 5.39 13.54
C VAL A 232 -9.82 4.37 14.50
N LEU A 233 -9.95 3.07 14.21
CA LEU A 233 -9.32 2.01 15.01
C LEU A 233 -7.79 2.13 15.00
N GLY A 234 -7.18 2.47 13.86
CA GLY A 234 -5.74 2.73 13.74
C GLY A 234 -5.27 3.89 14.61
N ALA A 235 -5.99 5.01 14.58
CA ALA A 235 -5.73 6.16 15.43
C ALA A 235 -5.89 5.83 16.92
N MET A 236 -6.96 5.11 17.30
CA MET A 236 -7.13 4.65 18.69
C MET A 236 -6.04 3.66 19.12
N PHE A 237 -5.57 2.82 18.21
CA PHE A 237 -4.53 1.86 18.54
C PHE A 237 -3.20 2.55 18.83
N VAL A 238 -2.85 3.62 18.10
CA VAL A 238 -1.57 4.32 18.32
C VAL A 238 -1.56 5.17 19.59
N THR A 239 -2.71 5.62 20.09
CA THR A 239 -2.77 6.37 21.36
C THR A 239 -2.36 5.53 22.58
N ARG A 240 -2.26 4.20 22.43
CA ARG A 240 -1.62 3.30 23.43
C ARG A 240 -0.22 3.76 23.83
N VAL A 241 0.49 4.40 22.90
CA VAL A 241 1.84 4.94 23.14
C VAL A 241 1.82 6.08 24.17
N LEU A 242 0.69 6.79 24.29
CA LEU A 242 0.52 7.90 25.21
C LEU A 242 -0.20 7.49 26.51
N PHE A 243 -1.16 6.57 26.42
CA PHE A 243 -2.07 6.25 27.53
C PHE A 243 -1.94 4.81 28.08
N GLY A 244 -1.02 4.00 27.57
CA GLY A 244 -0.82 2.61 28.02
C GLY A 244 -1.64 1.58 27.24
N ALA A 245 -2.03 0.48 27.88
CA ALA A 245 -2.56 -0.70 27.19
C ALA A 245 -3.77 -0.38 26.28
N PRO A 246 -3.77 -0.83 25.01
CA PRO A 246 -4.86 -0.56 24.10
C PRO A 246 -6.14 -1.29 24.56
N PRO A 247 -7.33 -0.73 24.29
CA PRO A 247 -8.60 -1.38 24.62
C PRO A 247 -8.91 -2.61 23.76
N ILE A 248 -8.07 -2.89 22.74
CA ILE A 248 -8.23 -4.01 21.79
C ILE A 248 -6.95 -4.83 21.69
N SER A 249 -7.11 -6.15 21.62
CA SER A 249 -6.01 -7.10 21.38
C SER A 249 -5.47 -7.02 19.95
N LEU A 250 -4.24 -7.48 19.74
CA LEU A 250 -3.65 -7.59 18.39
C LEU A 250 -4.54 -8.43 17.43
N ALA A 251 -5.16 -9.49 17.95
CA ALA A 251 -6.08 -10.32 17.19
C ALA A 251 -7.29 -9.53 16.67
N GLN A 252 -7.91 -8.74 17.55
CA GLN A 252 -9.04 -7.88 17.19
C GLN A 252 -8.60 -6.79 16.20
N MET A 253 -7.42 -6.20 16.39
CA MET A 253 -6.87 -5.20 15.48
C MET A 253 -6.70 -5.78 14.06
N VAL A 254 -6.11 -6.97 13.92
CA VAL A 254 -5.97 -7.63 12.61
C VAL A 254 -7.32 -7.86 11.94
N LEU A 255 -8.33 -8.32 12.69
CA LEU A 255 -9.65 -8.63 12.13
C LEU A 255 -10.46 -7.39 11.80
N MET A 256 -10.48 -6.37 12.66
CA MET A 256 -11.34 -5.20 12.49
C MET A 256 -10.70 -4.13 11.61
N HIS A 257 -9.39 -3.89 11.75
CA HIS A 257 -8.66 -2.93 10.93
C HIS A 257 -8.15 -3.60 9.65
N GLY A 258 -7.40 -4.70 9.78
CA GLY A 258 -6.71 -5.34 8.65
C GLY A 258 -7.65 -5.85 7.57
N VAL A 259 -8.67 -6.65 7.93
CA VAL A 259 -9.61 -7.24 6.96
C VAL A 259 -10.44 -6.17 6.25
N VAL A 260 -10.99 -5.21 6.99
CA VAL A 260 -11.81 -4.15 6.41
C VAL A 260 -10.96 -3.24 5.51
N ASN A 261 -9.71 -2.94 5.88
CA ASN A 261 -8.79 -2.22 5.01
C ASN A 261 -8.42 -3.02 3.74
N ALA A 262 -8.22 -4.33 3.87
CA ALA A 262 -7.86 -5.18 2.73
C ALA A 262 -8.97 -5.23 1.67
N PHE A 263 -10.18 -5.60 2.09
CA PHE A 263 -11.27 -5.89 1.18
C PHE A 263 -12.12 -4.66 0.89
N GLY A 264 -12.51 -3.93 1.94
CA GLY A 264 -13.40 -2.77 1.83
C GLY A 264 -12.69 -1.55 1.26
N PHE A 265 -11.55 -1.16 1.81
CA PHE A 265 -10.83 0.03 1.36
C PHE A 265 -9.96 -0.26 0.11
N LEU A 266 -8.83 -0.94 0.27
CA LEU A 266 -7.81 -1.09 -0.79
C LEU A 266 -8.31 -1.95 -1.96
N GLY A 267 -8.96 -3.07 -1.66
CA GLY A 267 -9.51 -3.98 -2.67
C GLY A 267 -10.52 -3.28 -3.58
N CYS A 268 -11.53 -2.62 -2.99
CA CYS A 268 -12.51 -1.87 -3.76
C CYS A 268 -11.91 -0.67 -4.49
N ALA A 269 -10.96 0.08 -3.89
CA ALA A 269 -10.30 1.20 -4.57
C ALA A 269 -9.56 0.73 -5.83
N LEU A 270 -8.72 -0.29 -5.71
CA LEU A 270 -7.89 -0.79 -6.81
C LEU A 270 -8.74 -1.40 -7.92
N LEU A 271 -9.77 -2.18 -7.58
CA LEU A 271 -10.71 -2.72 -8.57
C LEU A 271 -11.52 -1.61 -9.26
N GLY A 272 -12.04 -0.65 -8.50
CA GLY A 272 -12.78 0.49 -9.02
C GLY A 272 -11.94 1.33 -9.99
N CYS A 273 -10.70 1.65 -9.61
CA CYS A 273 -9.77 2.38 -10.46
C CYS A 273 -9.44 1.61 -11.76
N ASN A 274 -9.15 0.31 -11.66
CA ASN A 274 -8.85 -0.54 -12.81
C ASN A 274 -10.03 -0.64 -13.79
N LEU A 275 -11.26 -0.77 -13.27
CA LEU A 275 -12.47 -0.80 -14.10
C LEU A 275 -12.69 0.55 -14.80
N ALA A 276 -12.55 1.66 -14.06
CA ALA A 276 -12.71 2.99 -14.64
C ALA A 276 -11.61 3.32 -15.68
N ALA A 277 -10.40 2.77 -15.55
CA ALA A 277 -9.33 2.96 -16.53
C ALA A 277 -9.60 2.21 -17.86
N ARG A 278 -10.20 1.02 -17.81
CA ARG A 278 -10.56 0.25 -19.00
C ARG A 278 -11.60 0.98 -19.86
N ASP A 279 -12.60 1.59 -19.23
CA ASP A 279 -13.67 2.33 -19.91
C ASP A 279 -13.15 3.54 -20.71
N GLY A 280 -12.02 4.13 -20.31
CA GLY A 280 -11.39 5.25 -21.02
C GLY A 280 -10.55 4.82 -22.23
N SER A 281 -9.98 3.61 -22.21
CA SER A 281 -9.06 3.12 -23.26
C SER A 281 -9.74 2.66 -24.56
N VAL A 282 -11.04 2.29 -24.51
CA VAL A 282 -11.78 1.74 -25.67
C VAL A 282 -12.07 2.80 -26.76
N LEU A 283 -11.90 4.10 -26.47
CA LEU A 283 -12.22 5.19 -27.41
C LEU A 283 -11.02 5.77 -28.18
N HIS A 284 -9.79 5.36 -27.87
CA HIS A 284 -8.60 5.79 -28.64
C HIS A 284 -8.14 4.76 -29.69
N SER A 285 -8.97 3.75 -29.95
CA SER A 285 -8.71 2.68 -30.93
C SER A 285 -9.64 2.70 -32.16
N HIS A 286 -10.27 3.84 -32.46
CA HIS A 286 -11.07 4.05 -33.68
C HIS A 286 -10.71 5.35 -34.38
#